data_AF-A0A1G2YKL8-F1
#
_entry.id   AF-A0A1G2YKL8-F1
#
_cell.length_a   1.000
_cell.length_b   1.000
_cell.length_c   1.000
_cell.angle_alpha   90.00
_cell.angle_beta   90.00
_cell.angle_gamma   90.00
#
_symmetry.space_group_name_H-M   'P 1'
#
loop_
_entity.id
_entity.type
_entity.pdbx_description
1 polymer ?
#
loop_
_entity_poly.entity_id
_entity_poly.type
_entity_poly.pdbx_seq_one_letter_code
_entity_poly.pdbx_strand_id
1 'polypeptide(L)'
;MCHFKKHLNKTRGFTVIEVATALVILAIIFTTVLTVFKDAMRAVSDDRINMQAFELARENMERILSQSSVSEQTEYGVSEINPQLVWELRTEPFSDPSGSGTWVKAISSATYLDANDQPKTLELTCWLTKVSKEVATQMMKDRELRDANEFGNSTLQDPLLEGYDGLNGDSYNLDGENMRTNNPAGQDAANRAKFDAIMEEYKNMTGGAK
;
A
#
# COMPACT_ATOMS: atom_id res chain seq x y z
N MET A 1 -50.13 26.87 -69.44
CA MET A 1 -49.52 25.55 -69.73
C MET A 1 -48.19 25.48 -68.98
N CYS A 2 -48.16 24.83 -67.81
CA CYS A 2 -46.94 24.69 -67.01
C CYS A 2 -46.46 23.23 -67.09
N HIS A 3 -45.26 23.05 -67.63
CA HIS A 3 -44.66 21.74 -67.87
C HIS A 3 -43.92 21.30 -66.59
N PHE A 4 -44.55 20.45 -65.77
CA PHE A 4 -43.96 19.92 -64.54
C PHE A 4 -42.95 18.83 -64.89
N LYS A 5 -41.66 19.17 -64.90
CA LYS A 5 -40.57 18.26 -65.21
C LYS A 5 -40.29 17.36 -64.00
N LYS A 6 -40.87 16.16 -63.98
CA LYS A 6 -40.60 15.14 -62.95
C LYS A 6 -39.16 14.63 -63.11
N HIS A 7 -38.28 15.00 -62.18
CA HIS A 7 -37.00 14.32 -62.00
C HIS A 7 -37.27 12.97 -61.35
N LEU A 8 -37.27 11.90 -62.15
CA LEU A 8 -37.27 10.53 -61.67
C LEU A 8 -35.91 10.27 -61.01
N ASN A 9 -35.89 10.23 -59.68
CA ASN A 9 -34.72 9.80 -58.90
C ASN A 9 -34.41 8.35 -59.28
N LYS A 10 -33.37 8.18 -60.12
CA LYS A 10 -32.82 6.87 -60.47
C LYS A 10 -32.14 6.31 -59.22
N THR A 11 -32.89 5.58 -58.40
CA THR A 11 -32.37 4.81 -57.27
C THR A 11 -31.44 3.73 -57.82
N ARG A 12 -30.14 4.02 -57.86
CA ARG A 12 -29.10 3.01 -58.04
C ARG A 12 -29.04 2.21 -56.74
N GLY A 13 -29.35 0.92 -56.80
CA GLY A 13 -29.13 0.00 -55.69
C GLY A 13 -27.64 -0.16 -55.44
N PHE A 14 -27.26 -0.32 -54.17
CA PHE A 14 -25.89 -0.64 -53.78
C PHE A 14 -25.48 -1.98 -54.38
N THR A 15 -24.25 -2.05 -54.90
CA THR A 15 -23.70 -3.32 -55.39
C THR A 15 -23.27 -4.18 -54.20
N VAL A 16 -23.33 -5.50 -54.32
CA VAL A 16 -22.90 -6.43 -53.25
C VAL A 16 -21.44 -6.18 -52.85
N ILE A 17 -20.58 -5.86 -53.82
CA ILE A 17 -19.17 -5.54 -53.57
C ILE A 17 -18.98 -4.27 -52.75
N GLU A 18 -19.84 -3.26 -52.94
CA GLU A 18 -19.80 -2.00 -52.20
C GLU A 18 -20.24 -2.19 -50.75
N VAL A 19 -21.29 -2.98 -50.51
CA VAL A 19 -21.72 -3.36 -49.16
C VAL A 19 -20.63 -4.17 -48.45
N ALA A 20 -20.01 -5.13 -49.15
CA ALA A 20 -18.91 -5.92 -48.58
C ALA A 20 -17.72 -5.03 -48.20
N THR A 21 -17.35 -4.08 -49.07
CA THR A 21 -16.26 -3.13 -48.79
C THR A 21 -16.60 -2.23 -47.59
N ALA A 22 -17.83 -1.74 -47.49
CA ALA A 22 -18.27 -0.94 -46.35
C ALA A 22 -18.20 -1.71 -45.03
N LEU A 23 -18.57 -3.00 -45.03
CA LEU A 23 -18.49 -3.86 -43.84
C LEU A 23 -17.04 -4.08 -43.40
N VAL A 24 -16.10 -4.23 -44.33
CA VAL A 24 -14.66 -4.36 -43.99
C VAL A 24 -14.14 -3.09 -43.33
N ILE A 25 -14.44 -1.92 -43.90
CA ILE A 25 -14.05 -0.63 -43.31
C ILE A 25 -14.67 -0.47 -41.93
N LEU A 26 -15.95 -0.81 -41.78
CA LEU A 26 -16.67 -0.76 -40.52
C LEU A 26 -16.01 -1.68 -39.46
N ALA A 27 -15.64 -2.91 -39.83
CA ALA A 27 -14.98 -3.85 -38.94
C ALA A 27 -13.62 -3.32 -38.44
N ILE A 28 -12.85 -2.66 -39.31
CA ILE A 28 -11.58 -2.04 -38.93
C ILE A 28 -11.83 -0.93 -37.89
N ILE A 29 -12.79 -0.03 -38.15
CA ILE A 29 -13.13 1.08 -37.24
C ILE A 29 -13.64 0.54 -35.89
N PHE A 30 -14.50 -0.47 -35.91
CA PHE A 30 -15.00 -1.09 -34.68
C PHE A 30 -13.88 -1.71 -33.84
N THR A 31 -12.89 -2.31 -34.50
CA THR A 31 -11.72 -2.87 -33.81
C THR A 31 -10.96 -1.78 -33.07
N THR A 32 -10.71 -0.63 -33.71
CA THR A 32 -10.04 0.51 -33.08
C THR A 32 -10.83 1.08 -31.90
N VAL A 33 -12.16 1.15 -32.00
CA VAL A 33 -13.01 1.64 -30.90
C VAL A 33 -12.97 0.67 -29.71
N LEU A 34 -13.04 -0.64 -29.97
CA LEU A 34 -13.00 -1.66 -28.92
C LEU A 34 -11.66 -1.66 -28.17
N THR A 35 -10.54 -1.41 -28.87
CA THR A 35 -9.23 -1.31 -28.19
C THR A 35 -9.17 -0.11 -27.25
N VAL A 36 -9.66 1.06 -27.68
CA VAL A 36 -9.69 2.26 -26.82
C VAL A 36 -10.61 2.05 -25.61
N PHE A 37 -11.76 1.40 -25.81
CA PHE A 37 -12.69 1.10 -24.72
C PHE A 37 -12.06 0.16 -23.68
N LYS A 38 -11.31 -0.86 -24.11
CA LYS A 38 -10.58 -1.77 -23.22
C LYS A 38 -9.58 -1.01 -22.35
N ASP A 39 -8.81 -0.10 -22.95
CA ASP A 39 -7.82 0.68 -22.21
C ASP A 39 -8.48 1.67 -21.24
N ALA A 40 -9.60 2.28 -21.64
CA ALA A 40 -10.38 3.14 -20.75
C ALA A 40 -10.95 2.36 -19.55
N MET A 41 -11.49 1.17 -19.76
CA MET A 41 -12.00 0.32 -18.67
C MET A 41 -10.91 -0.10 -17.70
N ARG A 42 -9.69 -0.38 -18.19
CA ARG A 42 -8.53 -0.68 -17.35
C ARG A 42 -8.14 0.52 -16.49
N ALA A 43 -8.05 1.71 -17.09
CA ALA A 43 -7.74 2.93 -16.36
C ALA A 43 -8.77 3.22 -15.25
N VAL A 44 -10.06 3.06 -15.53
CA VAL A 44 -11.13 3.24 -14.53
C VAL A 44 -11.03 2.23 -13.38
N SER A 45 -10.68 0.97 -13.69
CA SER A 45 -10.46 -0.05 -12.67
C SER A 45 -9.27 0.29 -11.77
N ASP A 46 -8.16 0.73 -12.37
CA ASP A 46 -6.95 1.13 -11.64
C ASP A 46 -7.22 2.33 -10.72
N ASP A 47 -7.93 3.35 -11.21
CA ASP A 47 -8.28 4.53 -10.41
C ASP A 47 -9.14 4.17 -9.19
N ARG A 48 -10.05 3.20 -9.34
CA ARG A 48 -10.89 2.74 -8.23
C ARG A 48 -10.06 2.06 -7.14
N ILE A 49 -9.13 1.18 -7.52
CA ILE A 49 -8.25 0.49 -6.54
C ILE A 49 -7.32 1.51 -5.88
N ASN A 50 -6.79 2.46 -6.65
CA ASN A 50 -5.96 3.54 -6.13
C ASN A 50 -6.71 4.41 -5.10
N MET A 51 -7.97 4.75 -5.36
CA MET A 51 -8.81 5.47 -4.40
C MET A 51 -9.00 4.67 -3.10
N GLN A 52 -9.25 3.36 -3.20
CA GLN A 52 -9.38 2.50 -2.02
C GLN A 52 -8.07 2.42 -1.21
N ALA A 53 -6.93 2.33 -1.89
CA ALA A 53 -5.62 2.36 -1.25
C ALA A 53 -5.36 3.68 -0.52
N PHE A 54 -5.73 4.79 -1.15
CA PHE A 54 -5.64 6.12 -0.56
C PHE A 54 -6.56 6.27 0.67
N GLU A 55 -7.82 5.83 0.56
CA GLU A 55 -8.77 5.86 1.68
C GLU A 55 -8.25 5.07 2.87
N LEU A 56 -7.72 3.87 2.63
CA LEU A 56 -7.16 3.03 3.69
C LEU A 56 -5.91 3.66 4.32
N ALA A 57 -5.01 4.20 3.50
CA ALA A 57 -3.82 4.89 4.00
C ALA A 57 -4.22 6.14 4.83
N ARG A 58 -5.26 6.86 4.42
CA ARG A 58 -5.82 7.99 5.16
C ARG A 58 -6.43 7.54 6.49
N GLU A 59 -7.24 6.48 6.51
CA GLU A 59 -7.84 5.94 7.73
C GLU A 59 -6.77 5.50 8.74
N ASN A 60 -5.72 4.83 8.27
CA ASN A 60 -4.57 4.46 9.08
C ASN A 60 -3.84 5.69 9.64
N MET A 61 -3.69 6.73 8.82
CA MET A 61 -3.09 7.99 9.27
C MET A 61 -3.95 8.69 10.33
N GLU A 62 -5.27 8.74 10.12
CA GLU A 62 -6.22 9.30 11.09
C GLU A 62 -6.18 8.58 12.42
N ARG A 63 -6.00 7.26 12.40
CA ARG A 63 -5.81 6.46 13.61
C ARG A 63 -4.58 6.93 14.40
N ILE A 64 -3.41 7.10 13.77
CA ILE A 64 -2.22 7.63 14.45
C ILE A 64 -2.44 9.05 14.95
N LEU A 65 -3.03 9.92 14.12
CA LEU A 65 -3.25 11.32 14.47
C LEU A 65 -4.25 11.49 15.62
N SER A 66 -5.13 10.51 15.85
CA SER A 66 -6.07 10.50 16.97
C SER A 66 -5.47 10.01 18.30
N GLN A 67 -4.28 9.39 18.27
CA GLN A 67 -3.60 8.91 19.48
C GLN A 67 -3.02 10.09 20.27
N SER A 68 -3.19 10.06 21.60
CA SER A 68 -2.68 11.12 22.49
C SER A 68 -1.16 11.12 22.63
N SER A 69 -0.51 10.00 22.30
CA SER A 69 0.94 9.81 22.37
C SER A 69 1.38 8.98 21.18
N VAL A 70 2.50 9.35 20.58
CA VAL A 70 3.05 8.67 19.41
C VAL A 70 4.38 8.03 19.81
N SER A 71 4.46 6.71 19.69
CA SER A 71 5.69 5.92 19.85
C SER A 71 6.15 5.35 18.51
N GLU A 72 7.41 4.97 18.42
CA GLU A 72 7.92 4.19 17.29
C GLU A 72 7.19 2.84 17.24
N GLN A 73 6.40 2.65 16.20
CA GLN A 73 5.59 1.46 15.98
C GLN A 73 5.49 1.18 14.49
N THR A 74 5.46 -0.11 14.16
CA THR A 74 5.21 -0.59 12.80
C THR A 74 4.08 -1.60 12.88
N GLU A 75 2.99 -1.31 12.21
CA GLU A 75 1.81 -2.15 12.14
C GLU A 75 1.57 -2.60 10.71
N TYR A 76 1.08 -3.83 10.56
CA TYR A 76 0.74 -4.41 9.26
C TYR A 76 -0.69 -4.94 9.29
N GLY A 77 -1.35 -4.89 8.14
CA GLY A 77 -2.65 -5.53 8.00
C GLY A 77 -3.10 -5.66 6.55
N VAL A 78 -4.29 -6.22 6.39
CA VAL A 78 -4.97 -6.41 5.11
C VAL A 78 -6.28 -5.63 5.18
N SER A 79 -6.71 -5.04 4.06
CA SER A 79 -8.01 -4.37 4.00
C SER A 79 -9.14 -5.38 4.15
N GLU A 80 -10.12 -5.05 5.00
CA GLU A 80 -11.34 -5.85 5.17
C GLU A 80 -12.23 -5.82 3.92
N ILE A 81 -12.19 -4.71 3.18
CA ILE A 81 -12.99 -4.48 1.97
C ILE A 81 -12.34 -5.15 0.76
N ASN A 82 -11.00 -5.08 0.68
CA ASN A 82 -10.24 -5.63 -0.44
C ASN A 82 -9.05 -6.47 0.05
N PRO A 83 -9.19 -7.80 0.16
CA PRO A 83 -8.12 -8.67 0.66
C PRO A 83 -6.82 -8.66 -0.15
N GLN A 84 -6.84 -8.16 -1.39
CA GLN A 84 -5.64 -8.01 -2.22
C GLN A 84 -4.80 -6.78 -1.83
N LEU A 85 -5.39 -5.90 -1.02
CA LEU A 85 -4.79 -4.65 -0.60
C LEU A 85 -4.21 -4.81 0.80
N VAL A 86 -2.90 -4.69 0.89
CA VAL A 86 -2.13 -4.87 2.11
C VAL A 86 -1.57 -3.53 2.52
N TRP A 87 -1.57 -3.22 3.81
CA TRP A 87 -1.12 -1.94 4.32
C TRP A 87 -0.06 -2.10 5.41
N GLU A 88 0.78 -1.09 5.50
CA GLU A 88 1.77 -0.92 6.54
C GLU A 88 1.65 0.51 7.10
N LEU A 89 1.80 0.63 8.41
CA LEU A 89 1.78 1.89 9.12
C LEU A 89 3.02 1.96 10.01
N ARG A 90 3.90 2.91 9.72
CA ARG A 90 5.18 3.05 10.40
C ARG A 90 5.33 4.46 10.96
N THR A 91 5.77 4.54 12.20
CA THR A 91 6.19 5.80 12.82
C THR A 91 7.69 5.77 13.02
N GLU A 92 8.41 6.72 12.45
CA GLU A 92 9.87 6.78 12.59
C GLU A 92 10.38 8.18 12.98
N PRO A 93 11.41 8.24 13.84
CA PRO A 93 12.12 9.49 14.10
C PRO A 93 12.93 9.90 12.87
N PHE A 94 12.87 11.17 12.54
CA PHE A 94 13.61 11.81 11.45
C PHE A 94 14.45 12.95 12.00
N SER A 95 15.77 12.86 11.87
CA SER A 95 16.67 13.96 12.21
C SER A 95 16.85 14.86 10.99
N ASP A 96 16.55 16.15 11.16
CA ASP A 96 16.75 17.13 10.09
C ASP A 96 18.26 17.25 9.77
N PRO A 97 18.69 17.08 8.51
CA PRO A 97 20.08 17.24 8.12
C PRO A 97 20.63 18.66 8.39
N SER A 98 19.78 19.68 8.52
CA SER A 98 20.20 21.03 8.90
C SER A 98 20.49 21.21 10.39
N GLY A 99 20.23 20.19 11.22
CA GLY A 99 20.47 20.21 12.67
C GLY A 99 19.40 20.94 13.49
N SER A 100 18.26 21.30 12.89
CA SER A 100 17.20 22.08 13.53
C SER A 100 16.41 21.32 14.63
N GLY A 101 16.56 19.99 14.69
CA GLY A 101 15.98 19.11 15.69
C GLY A 101 15.60 17.74 15.14
N THR A 102 15.04 16.88 15.99
CA THR A 102 14.45 15.61 15.57
C THR A 102 12.94 15.76 15.48
N TRP A 103 12.36 15.18 14.44
CA TRP A 103 10.93 15.13 14.18
C TRP A 103 10.46 13.69 14.24
N VAL A 104 9.18 13.47 14.50
CA VAL A 104 8.56 12.18 14.24
C VAL A 104 7.70 12.31 12.99
N LYS A 105 7.87 11.38 12.04
CA LYS A 105 6.96 11.25 10.90
C LYS A 105 6.22 9.92 10.98
N ALA A 106 4.95 9.96 10.57
CA ALA A 106 4.17 8.77 10.31
C ALA A 106 4.10 8.53 8.80
N ILE A 107 4.22 7.27 8.41
CA ILE A 107 4.19 6.79 7.05
C ILE A 107 3.10 5.72 7.00
N SER A 108 2.06 5.93 6.21
CA SER A 108 1.10 4.87 5.87
C SER A 108 1.31 4.47 4.43
N SER A 109 1.62 3.21 4.19
CA SER A 109 1.72 2.63 2.86
C SER A 109 0.59 1.64 2.62
N ALA A 110 0.08 1.62 1.39
CA ALA A 110 -0.92 0.67 0.91
C ALA A 110 -0.44 0.09 -0.43
N THR A 111 -0.25 -1.22 -0.47
CA THR A 111 0.23 -1.97 -1.63
C THR A 111 -0.93 -2.74 -2.26
N TYR A 112 -1.06 -2.62 -3.57
CA TYR A 112 -2.11 -3.26 -4.37
C TYR A 112 -1.57 -3.69 -5.75
N LEU A 113 -2.31 -4.57 -6.43
CA LEU A 113 -2.04 -4.93 -7.82
C LEU A 113 -2.81 -4.03 -8.78
N ASP A 114 -2.14 -3.59 -9.84
CA ASP A 114 -2.80 -2.89 -10.94
C ASP A 114 -3.43 -3.85 -11.96
N ALA A 115 -4.10 -3.32 -12.99
CA ALA A 115 -4.74 -4.10 -14.04
C ALA A 115 -3.79 -5.00 -14.87
N ASN A 116 -2.47 -4.90 -14.66
CA ASN A 116 -1.44 -5.76 -15.26
C ASN A 116 -0.77 -6.66 -14.22
N ASP A 117 -1.40 -6.85 -13.06
CA ASP A 117 -0.89 -7.63 -11.93
C ASP A 117 0.48 -7.15 -11.44
N GLN A 118 0.79 -5.86 -11.63
CA GLN A 118 2.02 -5.27 -11.11
C GLN A 118 1.78 -4.64 -9.73
N PRO A 119 2.66 -4.91 -8.75
CA PRO A 119 2.55 -4.30 -7.44
C PRO A 119 2.82 -2.80 -7.52
N LYS A 120 1.88 -2.01 -6.99
CA LYS A 120 2.02 -0.57 -6.77
C LYS A 120 1.83 -0.28 -5.28
N THR A 121 2.65 0.63 -4.77
CA THR A 121 2.58 1.09 -3.39
C THR A 121 2.26 2.57 -3.37
N LEU A 122 1.16 2.94 -2.72
CA LEU A 122 0.81 4.31 -2.40
C LEU A 122 1.31 4.61 -0.99
N GLU A 123 2.02 5.73 -0.82
CA GLU A 123 2.59 6.12 0.47
C GLU A 123 2.11 7.53 0.85
N LEU A 124 1.58 7.66 2.07
CA LEU A 124 1.24 8.92 2.70
C LEU A 124 2.21 9.18 3.85
N THR A 125 2.93 10.29 3.78
CA THR A 125 3.82 10.75 4.85
C THR A 125 3.22 11.97 5.55
N CYS A 126 3.20 11.97 6.88
CA CYS A 126 2.77 13.09 7.71
C CYS A 126 3.83 13.43 8.77
N TRP A 127 4.14 14.72 8.91
CA TRP A 127 5.02 15.24 9.96
C TRP A 127 4.19 15.53 11.21
N LEU A 128 4.50 14.86 12.32
CA LEU A 128 3.67 14.92 13.52
C LEU A 128 4.10 16.04 14.46
N THR A 129 5.30 15.92 15.02
CA THR A 129 5.80 16.88 16.00
C THR A 129 7.32 16.86 16.10
N LYS A 130 7.87 17.94 16.65
CA LYS A 130 9.27 18.06 17.03
C LYS A 130 9.47 17.35 18.36
N VAL A 131 10.37 16.38 18.42
CA VAL A 131 10.75 15.65 19.64
C VAL A 131 12.00 16.27 20.25
N SER A 132 12.09 16.21 21.58
CA SER A 132 13.32 16.58 22.28
C SER A 132 14.46 15.61 21.91
N LYS A 133 15.70 16.07 22.00
CA LYS A 133 16.87 15.26 21.63
C LYS A 133 16.98 14.01 22.50
N GLU A 134 16.58 14.09 23.76
CA GLU A 134 16.62 13.00 24.73
C GLU A 134 15.65 11.88 24.33
N VAL A 135 14.40 12.23 23.98
CA VAL A 135 13.38 11.26 23.52
C VAL A 135 13.79 10.64 22.20
N ALA A 136 14.30 11.44 21.26
CA ALA A 136 14.82 10.94 20.00
C ALA A 136 15.98 9.95 20.19
N THR A 137 16.90 10.25 21.10
CA THR A 137 18.05 9.40 21.39
C THR A 137 17.61 8.09 22.07
N GLN A 138 16.59 8.14 22.93
CA GLN A 138 16.00 6.93 23.52
C GLN A 138 15.35 6.04 22.45
N MET A 139 14.55 6.60 21.53
CA MET A 139 13.97 5.84 20.42
C MET A 139 15.03 5.19 19.52
N MET A 140 16.08 5.95 19.15
CA MET A 140 17.19 5.40 18.37
C MET A 140 17.94 4.29 19.10
N LYS A 141 18.15 4.44 20.40
CA LYS A 141 18.83 3.43 21.22
C LYS A 141 18.00 2.16 21.36
N ASP A 142 16.69 2.30 21.56
CA ASP A 142 15.76 1.16 21.63
C ASP A 142 15.70 0.41 20.30
N ARG A 143 15.78 1.13 19.17
CA ARG A 143 15.89 0.53 17.85
C ARG A 143 17.20 -0.21 17.65
N GLU A 144 18.34 0.41 17.96
CA GLU A 144 19.65 -0.24 17.84
C GLU A 144 19.74 -1.52 18.68
N LEU A 145 19.15 -1.49 19.88
CA LEU A 145 19.02 -2.67 20.73
C LEU A 145 18.12 -3.75 20.12
N ARG A 146 16.99 -3.38 19.52
CA ARG A 146 16.08 -4.32 18.83
C ARG A 146 16.76 -4.96 17.60
N ASP A 147 17.38 -4.14 16.76
CA ASP A 147 18.05 -4.59 15.54
C ASP A 147 19.25 -5.51 15.89
N ALA A 148 20.01 -5.21 16.94
CA ALA A 148 21.09 -6.06 17.44
C ALA A 148 20.57 -7.42 17.97
N ASN A 149 19.40 -7.43 18.62
CA ASN A 149 18.81 -8.65 19.16
C ASN A 149 18.16 -9.53 18.06
N GLU A 150 17.64 -8.93 16.99
CA GLU A 150 17.10 -9.66 15.83
C GLU A 150 18.23 -10.34 15.01
N PHE A 151 19.43 -9.75 14.95
CA PHE A 151 20.62 -10.38 14.35
C PHE A 151 21.36 -11.37 15.27
N GLY A 152 21.17 -11.30 16.59
CA GLY A 152 21.86 -12.14 17.56
C GLY A 152 21.31 -13.58 17.69
N ASN A 153 20.10 -13.86 17.19
CA ASN A 153 19.42 -15.13 17.44
C ASN A 153 19.61 -16.19 16.34
N SER A 154 20.49 -15.97 15.36
CA SER A 154 20.79 -16.96 14.31
C SER A 154 22.16 -17.63 14.42
N THR A 155 22.93 -17.44 15.50
CA THR A 155 24.25 -18.07 15.63
C THR A 155 24.52 -18.60 17.03
N LEU A 156 24.39 -19.92 17.15
CA LEU A 156 24.95 -20.82 18.18
C LEU A 156 24.34 -20.74 19.59
N GLN A 157 23.44 -21.69 19.81
CA GLN A 157 23.06 -22.22 21.10
C GLN A 157 24.28 -22.87 21.76
N ASP A 158 24.86 -22.21 22.76
CA ASP A 158 25.80 -22.84 23.70
C ASP A 158 25.39 -22.44 25.12
N PRO A 159 25.01 -23.39 26.01
CA PRO A 159 24.45 -23.05 27.31
C PRO A 159 25.49 -23.19 28.41
N LEU A 160 26.38 -22.22 28.63
CA LEU A 160 27.15 -22.15 29.88
C LEU A 160 27.59 -20.72 30.27
N LEU A 161 27.51 -20.45 31.59
CA LEU A 161 27.90 -19.26 32.39
C LEU A 161 26.73 -18.30 32.65
N GLU A 162 25.96 -18.42 33.74
CA GLU A 162 26.32 -18.40 35.18
C GLU A 162 26.92 -17.05 35.62
N GLY A 163 26.11 -16.26 36.35
CA GLY A 163 26.55 -15.21 37.27
C GLY A 163 26.50 -13.77 36.75
N TYR A 164 25.37 -13.08 36.95
CA TYR A 164 25.41 -11.65 37.26
C TYR A 164 24.35 -11.30 38.31
N ASP A 165 24.87 -10.96 39.48
CA ASP A 165 24.17 -10.49 40.68
C ASP A 165 23.80 -9.01 40.51
N GLY A 166 22.62 -8.63 40.99
CA GLY A 166 21.93 -7.41 40.59
C GLY A 166 22.41 -6.09 41.19
N LEU A 167 21.82 -4.99 40.72
CA LEU A 167 21.68 -3.74 41.48
C LEU A 167 20.42 -2.95 41.04
N ASN A 168 19.80 -2.37 42.06
CA ASN A 168 18.60 -1.53 42.12
C ASN A 168 18.46 -0.44 41.04
N GLY A 169 17.20 -0.11 40.72
CA GLY A 169 16.84 1.13 40.03
C GLY A 169 15.33 1.28 39.77
N ASP A 170 14.61 1.66 40.82
CA ASP A 170 13.37 2.45 40.83
C ASP A 170 12.18 2.04 39.93
N SER A 171 11.22 1.37 40.55
CA SER A 171 9.86 1.17 40.07
C SER A 171 9.05 2.46 40.13
N TYR A 172 8.61 2.98 38.99
CA TYR A 172 7.50 3.93 38.95
C TYR A 172 6.19 3.12 38.93
N ASN A 173 5.46 3.15 40.06
CA ASN A 173 4.05 2.81 40.11
C ASN A 173 3.29 3.86 39.29
N LEU A 174 2.69 3.43 38.17
CA LEU A 174 1.54 4.10 37.58
C LEU A 174 0.34 3.21 37.84
N ASP A 175 -0.58 3.76 38.60
CA ASP A 175 -1.79 3.13 39.09
C ASP A 175 -2.56 2.47 37.94
N GLY A 176 -2.85 1.18 38.13
CA GLY A 176 -3.52 0.36 37.15
C GLY A 176 -5.02 0.65 37.10
N GLU A 177 -5.54 0.81 35.90
CA GLU A 177 -6.88 0.37 35.53
C GLU A 177 -6.91 -0.04 34.04
N ASN A 178 -7.11 -1.34 33.80
CA ASN A 178 -7.46 -1.97 32.52
C ASN A 178 -6.53 -1.80 31.30
N MET A 179 -5.35 -2.44 31.32
CA MET A 179 -4.74 -2.92 30.08
C MET A 179 -5.02 -4.40 29.90
N ARG A 180 -6.00 -4.72 29.05
CA ARG A 180 -5.97 -5.98 28.29
C ARG A 180 -4.64 -5.98 27.54
N THR A 181 -3.73 -6.88 27.91
CA THR A 181 -2.53 -7.16 27.15
C THR A 181 -2.94 -7.86 25.85
N ASN A 182 -3.45 -7.10 24.88
CA ASN A 182 -3.37 -7.50 23.49
C ASN A 182 -1.88 -7.52 23.19
N ASN A 183 -1.26 -8.69 23.20
CA ASN A 183 0.13 -8.91 22.90
C ASN A 183 0.42 -8.42 21.46
N PRO A 184 0.92 -7.18 21.26
CA PRO A 184 1.06 -6.61 19.92
C PRO A 184 2.14 -7.35 19.14
N ALA A 185 3.21 -7.77 19.84
CA ALA A 185 4.34 -8.47 19.26
C ALA A 185 3.96 -9.80 18.56
N GLY A 186 2.97 -10.53 19.08
CA GLY A 186 2.50 -11.77 18.46
C GLY A 186 1.61 -11.54 17.24
N GLN A 187 0.82 -10.47 17.26
CA GLN A 187 -0.05 -10.07 16.15
C GLN A 187 0.76 -9.44 15.01
N ASP A 188 1.76 -8.63 15.35
CA ASP A 188 2.68 -8.01 14.39
C ASP A 188 3.53 -9.07 13.68
N ALA A 189 4.02 -10.08 14.40
CA ALA A 189 4.76 -11.20 13.79
C ALA A 189 3.88 -12.05 12.87
N ALA A 190 2.63 -12.34 13.26
CA ALA A 190 1.70 -13.09 12.42
C ALA A 190 1.24 -12.29 11.19
N ASN A 191 1.03 -10.98 11.33
CA ASN A 191 0.67 -10.10 10.24
C ASN A 191 1.85 -9.86 9.29
N ARG A 192 3.07 -9.74 9.81
CA ARG A 192 4.31 -9.69 9.03
C ARG A 192 4.54 -11.00 8.26
N ALA A 193 4.37 -12.15 8.90
CA ALA A 193 4.47 -13.44 8.21
C ALA A 193 3.40 -13.62 7.12
N LYS A 194 2.18 -13.13 7.35
CA LYS A 194 1.13 -13.09 6.30
C LYS A 194 1.49 -12.12 5.18
N PHE A 195 2.00 -10.94 5.51
CA PHE A 195 2.50 -9.96 4.54
C PHE A 195 3.59 -10.60 3.67
N ASP A 196 4.60 -11.21 4.29
CA ASP A 196 5.71 -11.85 3.60
C ASP A 196 5.24 -13.03 2.75
N ALA A 197 4.34 -13.87 3.26
CA ALA A 197 3.77 -14.99 2.50
C ALA A 197 2.96 -14.51 1.29
N ILE A 198 2.15 -13.45 1.45
CA ILE A 198 1.40 -12.83 0.36
C ILE A 198 2.37 -12.25 -0.68
N MET A 199 3.42 -11.55 -0.25
CA MET A 199 4.45 -10.99 -1.12
C MET A 199 5.29 -12.07 -1.83
N GLU A 200 5.53 -13.21 -1.17
CA GLU A 200 6.23 -14.36 -1.75
C GLU A 200 5.35 -15.09 -2.77
N GLU A 201 4.06 -15.26 -2.48
CA GLU A 201 3.08 -15.77 -3.44
C GLU A 201 3.03 -14.86 -4.67
N TYR A 202 2.99 -13.53 -4.48
CA TYR A 202 3.05 -12.56 -5.57
C TYR A 202 4.34 -12.65 -6.40
N LYS A 203 5.49 -12.86 -5.76
CA LYS A 203 6.77 -13.04 -6.46
C LYS A 203 6.79 -14.31 -7.32
N ASN A 204 6.14 -15.37 -6.86
CA ASN A 204 6.03 -16.63 -7.60
C ASN A 204 5.08 -16.52 -8.81
N MET A 205 4.00 -15.73 -8.71
CA MET A 205 3.10 -15.47 -9.85
C MET A 205 3.75 -14.60 -10.93
N THR A 206 4.56 -13.62 -10.55
CA THR A 206 5.21 -12.68 -11.49
C THR A 206 6.53 -13.22 -12.08
N GLY A 207 7.24 -14.10 -11.36
CA GLY A 207 8.51 -14.71 -11.80
C GLY A 207 8.38 -15.85 -12.82
N GLY A 208 7.15 -16.32 -13.11
CA GLY A 208 6.87 -17.42 -14.03
C GLY A 208 6.75 -17.03 -15.51
N ALA A 209 6.77 -15.74 -15.84
CA ALA A 209 6.72 -15.26 -17.22
C ALA A 209 8.14 -15.01 -17.76
N LYS A 210 8.86 -16.07 -18.09
CA LYS A 210 10.04 -16.03 -18.98
C LYS A 210 9.76 -16.77 -20.28
#